data_AF-G7W6L7-F1
#
_entry.id   AF-G7W6L7-F1
#
_cell.length_a   1.000
_cell.length_b   1.000
_cell.length_c   1.000
_cell.angle_alpha   90.00
_cell.angle_beta   90.00
_cell.angle_gamma   90.00
#
_symmetry.space_group_name_H-M   'P 1'
#
loop_
_entity.id
_entity.type
_entity.pdbx_description
1 polymer ?
#
loop_
_entity_poly.entity_id
_entity_poly.type
_entity_poly.pdbx_seq_one_letter_code
_entity_poly.pdbx_strand_id
1 'polypeptide(L)' 'MYTFGFITPMTAGIVLVIALVIFGPGKLPELGRSLGQGIKEFKSATDSESNDTMVDITKSSNSQSMDNEG' A
#
# COMPACT_ATOMS: atom_id res chain seq x y z
N MET A 1 36.76 -11.34 1.48
CA MET A 1 35.93 -12.17 2.37
C MET A 1 35.25 -11.33 3.47
N TYR A 2 34.51 -10.27 3.09
CA TYR A 2 33.63 -9.48 3.99
C TYR A 2 32.32 -9.03 3.29
N THR A 3 32.09 -9.44 2.03
CA THR A 3 31.08 -8.84 1.14
C THR A 3 29.93 -9.78 0.77
N PHE A 4 29.99 -11.07 1.12
CA PHE A 4 29.17 -12.09 0.47
C PHE A 4 28.17 -12.84 1.36
N GLY A 5 28.17 -12.64 2.69
CA GLY A 5 27.34 -13.46 3.58
C GLY A 5 26.03 -12.82 4.05
N PHE A 6 26.10 -11.59 4.52
CA PHE A 6 24.97 -10.89 5.14
C PHE A 6 25.15 -9.41 4.88
N ILE A 7 24.35 -8.84 3.98
CA ILE A 7 24.24 -7.40 3.77
C ILE A 7 23.95 -6.78 5.14
N THR A 8 24.94 -6.15 5.74
CA THR A 8 24.78 -5.49 7.03
C THR A 8 23.77 -4.35 6.85
N PRO A 9 22.75 -4.22 7.70
CA PRO A 9 21.83 -3.07 7.65
C PRO A 9 22.57 -1.72 7.73
N MET A 10 23.80 -1.75 8.25
CA MET A 10 24.72 -0.61 8.27
C MET A 10 25.16 -0.10 6.89
N THR A 11 25.42 -0.99 5.89
CA THR A 11 25.82 -0.54 4.54
C THR A 11 24.64 -0.03 3.74
N ALA A 12 23.47 -0.65 3.86
CA ALA A 12 22.22 -0.14 3.30
C ALA A 12 21.92 1.27 3.84
N GLY A 13 22.18 1.51 5.13
CA GLY A 13 22.08 2.85 5.74
C GLY A 13 23.00 3.88 5.08
N ILE A 14 24.26 3.55 4.80
CA ILE A 14 25.20 4.48 4.15
C ILE A 14 24.75 4.83 2.73
N VAL A 15 24.34 3.84 1.95
CA VAL A 15 23.82 4.08 0.58
C VAL A 15 22.55 4.93 0.63
N LEU A 16 21.67 4.67 1.61
CA LEU A 16 20.46 5.44 1.83
C LEU A 16 20.79 6.89 2.20
N VAL A 17 21.79 7.13 3.05
CA VAL A 17 22.26 8.50 3.38
C VAL A 17 22.80 9.21 2.13
N ILE A 18 23.62 8.57 1.30
CA ILE A 18 24.12 9.17 0.06
C ILE A 18 22.98 9.50 -0.91
N ALA A 19 22.04 8.56 -1.09
CA ALA A 19 20.85 8.77 -1.90
C ALA A 19 20.00 9.92 -1.35
N LEU A 20 19.87 10.04 -0.03
CA LEU A 20 19.19 11.14 0.63
C LEU A 20 19.90 12.49 0.49
N VAL A 21 21.22 12.52 0.32
CA VAL A 21 21.94 13.78 0.02
C VAL A 21 21.65 14.24 -1.40
N ILE A 22 21.57 13.32 -2.37
CA ILE A 22 21.29 13.64 -3.78
C ILE A 22 19.80 13.97 -3.99
N PHE A 23 18.90 13.13 -3.46
CA PHE A 23 17.45 13.26 -3.65
C PHE A 23 16.79 14.16 -2.59
N GLY A 24 17.37 14.28 -1.40
CA GLY A 24 16.80 14.98 -0.24
C GLY A 24 15.89 14.10 0.62
N PRO A 25 15.92 14.22 1.97
CA PRO A 25 15.07 13.47 2.89
C PRO A 25 13.57 13.72 2.70
N GLY A 26 13.20 14.87 2.12
CA GLY A 26 11.80 15.19 1.80
C GLY A 26 11.27 14.50 0.55
N LYS A 27 12.13 13.98 -0.35
CA LYS A 27 11.66 13.41 -1.63
C LYS A 27 11.33 11.93 -1.54
N LEU A 28 11.95 11.17 -0.65
CA LEU A 28 11.53 9.78 -0.38
C LEU A 28 10.07 9.66 0.08
N PRO A 29 9.56 10.44 1.05
CA PRO A 29 8.16 10.35 1.47
C PRO A 29 7.18 10.83 0.38
N GLU A 30 7.57 11.80 -0.44
CA GLU A 30 6.77 12.29 -1.57
C GLU A 30 6.62 11.22 -2.67
N LEU A 31 7.73 10.58 -3.05
CA LEU A 31 7.75 9.46 -3.98
C LEU A 31 6.99 8.25 -3.41
N GLY A 32 7.15 7.96 -2.13
CA GLY A 32 6.43 6.88 -1.44
C GLY A 32 4.91 7.08 -1.40
N ARG A 33 4.43 8.32 -1.23
CA ARG A 33 2.98 8.63 -1.23
C ARG A 33 2.35 8.43 -2.61
N SER A 34 3.00 8.91 -3.67
CA SER A 34 2.51 8.75 -5.05
C SER A 34 2.55 7.28 -5.52
N LEU A 35 3.65 6.57 -5.24
CA LEU A 35 3.75 5.12 -5.50
C LEU A 35 2.75 4.33 -4.67
N GLY A 36 2.55 4.69 -3.40
CA GLY A 36 1.60 4.01 -2.51
C GLY A 36 0.15 4.14 -2.98
N GLN A 37 -0.24 5.31 -3.49
CA GLN A 37 -1.55 5.50 -4.15
C GLN A 37 -1.67 4.64 -5.41
N GLY A 38 -0.65 4.65 -6.28
CA GLY A 38 -0.64 3.80 -7.48
C GLY A 38 -0.74 2.31 -7.18
N ILE A 39 -0.01 1.82 -6.16
CA ILE A 39 -0.09 0.42 -5.72
C ILE A 39 -1.46 0.10 -5.13
N LYS A 40 -2.08 1.03 -4.40
CA LYS A 40 -3.43 0.85 -3.85
C LYS A 40 -4.46 0.71 -4.97
N GLU A 41 -4.45 1.61 -5.95
CA GLU A 41 -5.34 1.54 -7.12
C GLU A 41 -5.08 0.29 -7.95
N PHE A 42 -3.81 -0.07 -8.18
CA PHE A 42 -3.44 -1.29 -8.88
C PHE A 42 -3.95 -2.54 -8.16
N LYS A 43 -3.77 -2.61 -6.83
CA LYS A 43 -4.26 -3.71 -6.02
C LYS A 43 -5.79 -3.78 -6.02
N SER A 44 -6.49 -2.65 -5.91
CA SER A 44 -7.95 -2.61 -6.02
C SER A 44 -8.44 -3.07 -7.39
N ALA A 45 -7.78 -2.69 -8.48
CA ALA A 45 -8.14 -3.14 -9.83
C ALA A 45 -7.92 -4.66 -10.01
N THR A 46 -6.77 -5.18 -9.55
CA THR A 46 -6.47 -6.62 -9.57
C THR A 46 -7.39 -7.42 -8.64
N ASP A 47 -7.69 -6.91 -7.44
CA ASP A 47 -8.62 -7.53 -6.51
C ASP A 47 -10.04 -7.51 -7.07
N SER A 48 -10.50 -6.45 -7.75
CA SER A 48 -11.80 -6.42 -8.41
C SER A 48 -11.90 -7.38 -9.60
N GLU A 49 -10.83 -7.56 -10.38
CA GLU A 49 -10.78 -8.60 -11.43
C GLU A 49 -10.79 -10.02 -10.83
N SER A 50 -10.21 -10.21 -9.65
CA SER A 50 -10.17 -11.49 -8.94
C SER A 50 -11.42 -11.78 -8.10
N ASN A 51 -12.20 -10.76 -7.76
CA ASN A 51 -13.36 -10.81 -6.86
C ASN A 51 -14.64 -10.30 -7.54
N ASP A 52 -14.88 -10.66 -8.80
CA ASP A 52 -16.22 -10.56 -9.44
C ASP A 52 -17.20 -11.62 -8.86
N THR A 53 -16.93 -12.11 -7.66
CA THR A 53 -17.85 -12.91 -6.85
C THR A 53 -17.59 -12.47 -5.41
N MET A 54 -18.54 -11.77 -4.79
CA MET A 54 -18.53 -11.30 -3.39
C MET A 54 -18.19 -9.82 -3.13
N VAL A 55 -18.74 -8.88 -3.89
CA VAL A 55 -19.00 -7.51 -3.39
C VAL A 55 -20.43 -7.05 -3.75
N ASP A 56 -21.43 -7.83 -3.32
CA ASP A 56 -22.83 -7.34 -3.25
C ASP A 56 -23.53 -7.64 -1.90
N ILE A 57 -22.90 -8.39 -0.97
CA ILE A 57 -23.56 -8.84 0.28
C ILE A 57 -23.23 -7.94 1.50
N THR A 58 -22.96 -6.65 1.32
CA THR A 58 -22.76 -5.76 2.51
C THR A 58 -23.37 -4.37 2.35
N LYS A 59 -23.82 -3.95 1.16
CA LYS A 59 -24.53 -2.67 1.01
C LYS A 59 -26.06 -2.79 1.07
N SER A 60 -26.62 -3.99 1.06
CA SER A 60 -28.08 -4.24 1.09
C SER A 60 -28.65 -4.60 2.47
N SER A 61 -27.86 -4.56 3.55
CA SER A 61 -28.29 -5.01 4.89
C SER A 61 -28.44 -3.89 5.93
N ASN A 62 -28.77 -2.65 5.53
CA ASN A 62 -29.04 -1.57 6.50
C ASN A 62 -30.24 -0.65 6.18
N SER A 63 -31.27 -1.13 5.48
CA SER A 63 -32.51 -0.34 5.32
C SER A 63 -33.72 -1.21 4.96
N GLN A 64 -34.03 -2.22 5.76
CA GLN A 64 -35.32 -2.93 5.67
C GLN A 64 -35.61 -3.73 6.95
N SER A 65 -35.76 -3.03 8.07
CA SER A 65 -36.36 -3.56 9.30
C SER A 65 -36.66 -2.43 10.29
N MET A 66 -37.43 -1.44 9.84
CA MET A 66 -38.13 -0.50 10.72
C MET A 66 -39.49 -0.15 10.09
N ASP A 67 -40.35 -1.15 9.99
CA ASP A 67 -41.79 -0.99 9.99
C ASP A 67 -42.33 -2.03 10.99
N ASN A 68 -42.38 -1.58 12.24
CA ASN A 68 -43.23 -2.13 13.28
C ASN A 68 -44.64 -1.56 13.06
N GLU A 69 -45.65 -2.32 13.48
CA GLU A 69 -47.03 -1.92 13.78
C GLU A 69 -48.04 -1.90 12.61
N GLY A 70 -48.94 -2.90 12.67
CA GLY A 70 -50.13 -3.06 11.84
C GLY A 70 -50.65 -4.48 11.85
#